data_AF-X0UZK0-F1
#
_entry.id   AF-X0UZK0-F1
#
_cell.length_a   1.000
_cell.length_b   1.000
_cell.length_c   1.000
_cell.angle_alpha   90.00
_cell.angle_beta   90.00
_cell.angle_gamma   90.00
#
_symmetry.space_group_name_H-M   'P 1'
#
loop_
_entity.id
_entity.type
_entity.pdbx_description
1 polymer ?
#
loop_
_entity_poly.entity_id
_entity_poly.type
_entity_poly.pdbx_seq_one_letter_code
_entity_poly.pdbx_strand_id
1 'polypeptide(L)'
;MASVIHVDSHPLDEIIRSDRMPHIWCPGCGIGVVMRVYGQSILESGIPTDQHIVVSGIGCSGRVAGYMNIDSYHTTHGRAIPFALGIKLAKPELMVTVFSGDGDLTAIGGNHLIHAARRNADIKVICINNFNYGMTGGQAGPTTPFGAYATTAPYGNPELPFNLPYLLAASGANFVSRWSNLHVRQIKEDILYTYNKPGFTFIEVLCPCPIGFG
;
A
#
# COMPACT_ATOMS: atom_id res chain seq x y z
N MET A 1 25.55 25.14 26.58
CA MET A 1 25.62 23.87 25.83
C MET A 1 24.24 23.25 25.89
N ALA A 2 23.53 23.14 24.76
CA ALA A 2 22.24 22.45 24.74
C ALA A 2 22.49 20.97 25.06
N SER A 3 21.83 20.45 26.09
CA SER A 3 21.82 19.02 26.40
C SER A 3 21.31 18.28 25.18
N VAL A 4 22.14 17.40 24.62
CA VAL A 4 21.72 16.49 23.55
C VAL A 4 20.62 15.61 24.12
N ILE A 5 19.40 15.73 23.60
CA ILE A 5 18.30 14.84 23.95
C ILE A 5 18.62 13.49 23.28
N HIS A 6 19.04 12.52 24.08
CA HIS A 6 19.10 11.12 23.65
C HIS A 6 17.68 10.56 23.66
N VAL A 7 17.16 10.23 22.49
CA VAL A 7 15.93 9.45 22.35
C VAL A 7 16.36 7.99 22.22
N ASP A 8 16.20 7.22 23.30
CA ASP A 8 16.63 5.82 23.35
C ASP A 8 15.73 4.89 22.52
N SER A 9 14.48 5.29 22.28
CA SER A 9 13.49 4.54 21.50
C SER A 9 12.47 5.47 20.83
N HIS A 10 12.13 5.21 19.57
CA HIS A 10 11.06 5.90 18.86
C HIS A 10 9.69 5.22 19.16
N PRO A 11 8.56 5.96 19.28
CA PRO A 11 7.24 5.38 19.56
C PRO A 11 6.72 4.35 18.55
N LEU A 12 7.39 4.20 17.41
CA LEU A 12 7.05 3.21 16.38
C LEU A 12 8.04 2.04 16.33
N ASP A 13 9.05 1.98 17.20
CA ASP A 13 10.01 0.87 17.22
C ASP A 13 9.33 -0.48 17.55
N GLU A 14 8.17 -0.44 18.20
CA GLU A 14 7.34 -1.62 18.45
C GLU A 14 6.73 -2.20 17.17
N ILE A 15 6.40 -1.35 16.19
CA ILE A 15 5.66 -1.72 14.97
C ILE A 15 6.49 -1.61 13.68
N ILE A 16 7.64 -0.93 13.74
CA ILE A 16 8.58 -0.74 12.64
C ILE A 16 9.95 -1.23 13.09
N ARG A 17 10.58 -2.05 12.25
CA ARG A 17 11.88 -2.65 12.48
C ARG A 17 13.00 -1.61 12.44
N SER A 18 13.47 -1.18 13.61
CA SER A 18 14.56 -0.22 13.75
C SER A 18 15.91 -0.76 13.23
N ASP A 19 16.14 -2.08 13.32
CA ASP A 19 17.31 -2.76 12.75
C ASP A 19 17.40 -2.69 11.21
N ARG A 20 16.30 -2.32 10.55
CA ARG A 20 16.22 -2.15 9.10
C ARG A 20 16.34 -0.71 8.64
N MET A 21 16.50 0.24 9.56
CA MET A 21 16.69 1.64 9.21
C MET A 21 18.15 1.97 8.88
N PRO A 22 18.42 2.88 7.92
CA PRO A 22 17.45 3.63 7.12
C PRO A 22 16.76 2.77 6.05
N HIS A 23 15.54 3.15 5.68
CA HIS A 23 14.80 2.46 4.63
C HIS A 23 15.43 2.69 3.24
N ILE A 24 15.15 1.80 2.28
CA ILE A 24 15.76 1.85 0.93
C ILE A 24 15.09 2.86 -0.03
N TRP A 25 13.95 3.45 0.33
CA TRP A 25 13.24 4.36 -0.58
C TRP A 25 14.01 5.66 -0.79
N CYS A 26 13.91 6.20 -2.00
CA CYS A 26 14.61 7.41 -2.42
C CYS A 26 14.23 8.63 -1.57
N PRO A 27 15.14 9.59 -1.35
CA PRO A 27 14.81 10.88 -0.76
C PRO A 27 13.64 11.54 -1.51
N GLY A 28 12.62 11.97 -0.77
CA GLY A 28 11.39 12.56 -1.33
C GLY A 28 10.32 11.56 -1.76
N CYS A 29 10.57 10.25 -1.66
CA CYS A 29 9.54 9.23 -1.92
C CYS A 29 8.43 9.26 -0.86
N GLY A 30 7.16 9.16 -1.29
CA GLY A 30 6.01 9.17 -0.39
C GLY A 30 5.78 7.89 0.42
N ILE A 31 6.38 6.76 0.04
CA ILE A 31 6.07 5.43 0.61
C ILE A 31 6.36 5.38 2.12
N GLY A 32 7.49 5.93 2.56
CA GLY A 32 7.86 5.94 3.98
C GLY A 32 6.87 6.70 4.86
N VAL A 33 6.25 7.75 4.33
CA VAL A 33 5.18 8.50 5.03
C VAL A 33 3.94 7.62 5.22
N VAL A 34 3.52 6.91 4.18
CA VAL A 34 2.34 6.04 4.26
C VAL A 34 2.59 4.82 5.16
N MET A 35 3.80 4.24 5.10
CA MET A 35 4.21 3.17 6.03
C MET A 35 4.13 3.64 7.49
N ARG A 36 4.64 4.85 7.79
CA ARG A 36 4.56 5.43 9.13
C ARG A 36 3.10 5.59 9.58
N VAL A 37 2.23 6.12 8.70
CA VAL A 37 0.80 6.29 8.99
C VAL A 37 0.14 4.94 9.24
N TYR A 38 0.43 3.93 8.42
CA TYR A 38 -0.07 2.56 8.60
C TYR A 38 0.34 1.96 9.95
N GLY A 39 1.62 2.07 10.33
CA GLY A 39 2.11 1.63 11.64
C GLY A 39 1.40 2.34 12.80
N GLN A 40 1.19 3.65 12.68
CA GLN A 40 0.45 4.41 13.68
C GLN A 40 -1.02 3.99 13.78
N SER A 41 -1.68 3.71 12.65
CA SER A 41 -3.05 3.18 12.63
C SER A 41 -3.16 1.82 13.31
N ILE A 42 -2.15 0.95 13.21
CA ILE A 42 -2.14 -0.33 13.93
C ILE A 42 -2.15 -0.08 15.44
N LEU A 43 -1.25 0.77 15.95
CA LEU A 43 -1.17 1.07 17.39
C LEU A 43 -2.44 1.75 17.93
N GLU A 44 -3.10 2.59 17.12
CA GLU A 44 -4.34 3.29 17.51
C GLU A 44 -5.61 2.45 17.29
N SER A 45 -5.52 1.27 16.65
CA SER A 45 -6.69 0.47 16.28
C SER A 45 -7.41 -0.18 17.46
N GLY A 46 -6.73 -0.38 18.59
CA GLY A 46 -7.21 -1.21 19.70
C GLY A 46 -7.21 -2.72 19.42
N ILE A 47 -6.79 -3.14 18.22
CA ILE A 47 -6.62 -4.55 17.85
C ILE A 47 -5.21 -4.99 18.28
N PRO A 48 -5.06 -6.15 18.95
CA PRO A 48 -3.75 -6.67 19.32
C PRO A 48 -2.79 -6.74 18.12
N THR A 49 -1.54 -6.31 18.31
CA THR A 49 -0.55 -6.19 17.22
C THR A 49 -0.24 -7.54 16.57
N ASP A 50 -0.32 -8.64 17.33
CA ASP A 50 -0.16 -10.01 16.85
C ASP A 50 -1.35 -10.53 16.02
N GLN A 51 -2.46 -9.78 15.96
CA GLN A 51 -3.60 -10.07 15.07
C GLN A 51 -3.52 -9.31 13.73
N HIS A 52 -2.57 -8.39 13.57
CA HIS A 52 -2.35 -7.70 12.30
C HIS A 52 -1.41 -8.49 11.41
N ILE A 53 -1.80 -8.63 10.14
CA ILE A 53 -0.97 -9.19 9.10
C ILE A 53 -0.86 -8.20 7.95
N VAL A 54 0.37 -7.97 7.50
CA VAL A 54 0.63 -7.25 6.25
C VAL A 54 1.08 -8.22 5.16
N VAL A 55 0.41 -8.20 4.02
CA VAL A 55 0.80 -8.94 2.82
C VAL A 55 1.15 -7.94 1.73
N SER A 56 2.25 -8.18 1.04
CA SER A 56 2.75 -7.30 -0.01
C SER A 56 3.13 -8.09 -1.25
N GLY A 57 3.04 -7.44 -2.41
CA GLY A 57 3.54 -7.95 -3.68
C GLY A 57 4.97 -7.50 -3.93
N ILE A 58 5.35 -7.38 -5.21
CA ILE A 58 6.69 -6.95 -5.62
C ILE A 58 6.66 -5.51 -6.12
N GLY A 59 7.61 -4.70 -5.65
CA GLY A 59 7.78 -3.30 -6.04
C GLY A 59 8.35 -2.48 -4.89
N CYS A 60 8.57 -1.17 -5.12
CA CYS A 60 9.06 -0.27 -4.06
C CYS A 60 8.15 -0.33 -2.84
N SER A 61 6.84 -0.18 -3.03
CA SER A 61 5.83 -0.25 -1.96
C SER A 61 5.75 -1.64 -1.32
N GLY A 62 6.02 -2.71 -2.09
CA GLY A 62 6.02 -4.08 -1.57
C GLY A 62 7.04 -4.32 -0.45
N ARG A 63 8.10 -3.51 -0.39
CA ARG A 63 9.14 -3.63 0.64
C ARG A 63 8.65 -3.30 2.04
N VAL A 64 7.46 -2.69 2.19
CA VAL A 64 6.84 -2.39 3.49
C VAL A 64 6.77 -3.63 4.40
N ALA A 65 6.46 -4.82 3.87
CA ALA A 65 6.42 -6.04 4.69
C ALA A 65 7.78 -6.35 5.36
N GLY A 66 8.90 -5.96 4.75
CA GLY A 66 10.22 -6.12 5.36
C GLY A 66 10.54 -5.12 6.48
N TYR A 67 9.76 -4.04 6.61
CA TYR A 67 9.93 -2.99 7.60
C TYR A 67 8.94 -3.06 8.76
N MET A 68 7.80 -3.75 8.60
CA MET A 68 6.83 -3.89 9.68
C MET A 68 7.25 -4.97 10.68
N ASN A 69 7.11 -4.69 11.98
CA ASN A 69 7.39 -5.62 13.07
C ASN A 69 6.12 -6.37 13.52
N ILE A 70 5.44 -6.97 12.55
CA ILE A 70 4.28 -7.88 12.71
C ILE A 70 4.44 -9.06 11.77
N ASP A 71 3.51 -10.02 11.83
CA ASP A 71 3.41 -11.07 10.82
C ASP A 71 3.26 -10.44 9.43
N SER A 72 4.26 -10.69 8.60
CA SER A 72 4.46 -9.96 7.36
C SER A 72 4.94 -10.88 6.25
N TYR A 73 4.31 -10.76 5.08
CA TYR A 73 4.56 -11.63 3.93
C TYR A 73 4.88 -10.79 2.69
N HIS A 74 6.08 -10.97 2.13
CA HIS A 74 6.49 -10.41 0.85
C HIS A 74 6.41 -11.52 -0.20
N THR A 75 5.36 -11.45 -1.02
CA THR A 75 4.94 -12.54 -1.91
C THR A 75 5.41 -12.30 -3.34
N THR A 76 4.92 -13.10 -4.30
CA THR A 76 5.21 -12.91 -5.72
C THR A 76 4.38 -11.78 -6.35
N HIS A 77 4.91 -11.19 -7.43
CA HIS A 77 4.29 -10.05 -8.10
C HIS A 77 2.83 -10.32 -8.49
N GLY A 78 1.92 -9.43 -8.07
CA GLY A 78 0.47 -9.50 -8.29
C GLY A 78 -0.24 -10.62 -7.54
N ARG A 79 0.40 -11.27 -6.56
CA ARG A 79 -0.20 -12.37 -5.79
C ARG A 79 -0.42 -12.06 -4.31
N ALA A 80 -0.26 -10.80 -3.91
CA ALA A 80 -0.54 -10.37 -2.55
C ALA A 80 -2.01 -10.64 -2.14
N ILE A 81 -2.97 -10.34 -3.03
CA ILE A 81 -4.40 -10.56 -2.79
C ILE A 81 -4.77 -12.04 -2.62
N PRO A 82 -4.43 -12.97 -3.54
CA PRO A 82 -4.75 -14.37 -3.34
C PRO A 82 -4.08 -14.96 -2.09
N PHE A 83 -2.86 -14.52 -1.75
CA PHE A 83 -2.20 -14.93 -0.52
C PHE A 83 -2.95 -14.41 0.73
N ALA A 84 -3.29 -13.12 0.76
CA ALA A 84 -4.08 -12.51 1.83
C ALA A 84 -5.45 -13.15 2.01
N LEU A 85 -6.12 -13.50 0.90
CA LEU A 85 -7.39 -14.22 0.93
C LEU A 85 -7.24 -15.60 1.57
N GLY A 86 -6.17 -16.33 1.27
CA GLY A 86 -5.86 -17.61 1.90
C GLY A 86 -5.71 -17.48 3.42
N ILE A 87 -4.97 -16.48 3.89
CA ILE A 87 -4.83 -16.18 5.32
C ILE A 87 -6.20 -15.91 5.94
N LYS A 88 -6.99 -15.02 5.33
CA LYS A 88 -8.28 -14.61 5.88
C LYS A 88 -9.30 -15.76 5.91
N LEU A 89 -9.26 -16.67 4.93
CA LEU A 89 -10.11 -17.86 4.93
C LEU A 89 -9.68 -18.89 5.98
N ALA A 90 -8.37 -19.03 6.23
CA ALA A 90 -7.84 -19.94 7.24
C ALA A 90 -8.02 -19.42 8.67
N LYS A 91 -7.91 -18.10 8.86
CA LYS A 91 -8.00 -17.40 10.15
C LYS A 91 -8.85 -16.12 10.03
N PRO A 92 -10.20 -16.25 10.05
CA PRO A 92 -11.12 -15.13 9.84
C PRO A 92 -11.03 -14.00 10.85
N GLU A 93 -10.49 -14.27 12.04
CA GLU A 93 -10.30 -13.30 13.13
C GLU A 93 -9.19 -12.28 12.86
N LEU A 94 -8.25 -12.58 11.96
CA LEU A 94 -7.07 -11.73 11.74
C LEU A 94 -7.38 -10.49 10.89
N MET A 95 -6.69 -9.40 11.21
CA MET A 95 -6.74 -8.15 10.45
C MET A 95 -5.72 -8.20 9.31
N VAL A 96 -6.18 -8.62 8.12
CA VAL A 96 -5.31 -8.80 6.96
C VAL A 96 -5.33 -7.56 6.07
N THR A 97 -4.18 -6.89 5.97
CA THR A 97 -3.97 -5.74 5.09
C THR A 97 -3.03 -6.10 3.93
N VAL A 98 -3.46 -5.84 2.70
CA VAL A 98 -2.59 -5.84 1.52
C VAL A 98 -2.01 -4.44 1.33
N PHE A 99 -0.69 -4.31 1.36
CA PHE A 99 0.01 -3.06 1.08
C PHE A 99 0.89 -3.26 -0.15
N SER A 100 0.53 -2.64 -1.28
CA SER A 100 1.25 -2.87 -2.54
C SER A 100 1.12 -1.71 -3.53
N GLY A 101 1.82 -1.80 -4.65
CA GLY A 101 1.86 -0.76 -5.70
C GLY A 101 0.73 -0.88 -6.71
N ASP A 102 0.46 0.20 -7.42
CA ASP A 102 -0.52 0.25 -8.51
C ASP A 102 -0.21 -0.76 -9.62
N GLY A 103 1.03 -0.85 -10.10
CA GLY A 103 1.41 -1.86 -11.10
C GLY A 103 1.20 -3.30 -10.60
N ASP A 104 1.57 -3.59 -9.35
CA ASP A 104 1.40 -4.92 -8.75
C ASP A 104 -0.08 -5.30 -8.61
N LEU A 105 -0.92 -4.37 -8.14
CA LEU A 105 -2.34 -4.63 -7.86
C LEU A 105 -3.23 -4.56 -9.09
N THR A 106 -2.91 -3.71 -10.06
CA THR A 106 -3.86 -3.33 -11.13
C THR A 106 -3.43 -3.80 -12.52
N ALA A 107 -2.15 -4.15 -12.72
CA ALA A 107 -1.71 -4.84 -13.92
C ALA A 107 -1.77 -6.37 -13.72
N ILE A 108 -0.65 -6.99 -13.35
CA ILE A 108 -0.54 -8.45 -13.19
C ILE A 108 -1.43 -8.99 -12.07
N GLY A 109 -1.75 -8.17 -11.07
CA GLY A 109 -2.70 -8.48 -10.00
C GLY A 109 -4.17 -8.11 -10.29
N GLY A 110 -4.46 -7.45 -11.41
CA GLY A 110 -5.74 -6.77 -11.66
C GLY A 110 -6.96 -7.70 -11.53
N ASN A 111 -6.89 -8.90 -12.10
CA ASN A 111 -7.98 -9.88 -12.00
C ASN A 111 -8.24 -10.33 -10.55
N HIS A 112 -7.20 -10.43 -9.72
CA HIS A 112 -7.40 -10.77 -8.31
C HIS A 112 -8.05 -9.61 -7.55
N LEU A 113 -7.66 -8.37 -7.85
CA LEU A 113 -8.19 -7.16 -7.23
C LEU A 113 -9.70 -7.01 -7.48
N ILE A 114 -10.11 -7.00 -8.75
CA ILE A 114 -11.53 -6.84 -9.10
C ILE A 114 -12.40 -7.97 -8.55
N HIS A 115 -11.87 -9.20 -8.50
CA HIS A 115 -12.64 -10.33 -7.97
C HIS A 115 -12.59 -10.46 -6.45
N ALA A 116 -11.62 -9.86 -5.76
CA ALA A 116 -11.65 -9.72 -4.31
C ALA A 116 -12.75 -8.73 -3.89
N ALA A 117 -12.84 -7.60 -4.59
CA ALA A 117 -13.93 -6.64 -4.44
C ALA A 117 -15.30 -7.29 -4.75
N ARG A 118 -15.44 -7.97 -5.90
CA ARG A 118 -16.69 -8.63 -6.30
C ARG A 118 -17.18 -9.70 -5.33
N ARG A 119 -16.25 -10.41 -4.67
CA ARG A 119 -16.58 -11.41 -3.63
C ARG A 119 -16.80 -10.79 -2.25
N ASN A 120 -16.57 -9.48 -2.12
CA ASN A 120 -16.53 -8.78 -0.85
C ASN A 120 -15.62 -9.48 0.18
N ALA A 121 -14.44 -9.91 -0.27
CA ALA A 121 -13.46 -10.57 0.60
C ALA A 121 -13.03 -9.65 1.75
N ASP A 122 -13.07 -10.12 3.00
CA ASP A 122 -12.76 -9.31 4.18
C ASP A 122 -11.25 -9.04 4.36
N ILE A 123 -10.67 -8.32 3.40
CA ILE A 123 -9.29 -7.86 3.39
C ILE A 123 -9.25 -6.35 3.13
N LYS A 124 -8.25 -5.68 3.71
CA LYS A 124 -8.06 -4.23 3.54
C LYS A 124 -6.94 -4.00 2.54
N VAL A 125 -7.15 -3.20 1.51
CA VAL A 125 -6.13 -2.94 0.48
C VAL A 125 -5.69 -1.48 0.54
N ILE A 126 -4.40 -1.26 0.72
CA ILE A 126 -3.73 0.03 0.61
C ILE A 126 -2.86 -0.01 -0.65
N CYS A 127 -3.27 0.76 -1.66
CA CYS A 127 -2.58 0.86 -2.93
C CYS A 127 -1.74 2.13 -2.98
N ILE A 128 -0.43 1.99 -3.07
CA ILE A 128 0.47 3.11 -3.36
C ILE A 128 0.52 3.31 -4.85
N ASN A 129 -0.11 4.38 -5.33
CA ASN A 129 -0.10 4.74 -6.74
C ASN A 129 0.93 5.84 -6.98
N ASN A 130 1.98 5.50 -7.71
CA ASN A 130 3.02 6.44 -8.11
C ASN A 130 3.13 6.59 -9.63
N PHE A 131 2.11 6.11 -10.35
CA PHE A 131 1.94 6.24 -11.80
C PHE A 131 3.00 5.54 -12.66
N ASN A 132 3.80 4.62 -12.11
CA ASN A 132 4.82 3.88 -12.86
C ASN A 132 5.28 2.59 -12.18
N TYR A 133 6.17 1.85 -12.85
CA TYR A 133 6.96 0.80 -12.21
C TYR A 133 8.31 1.33 -11.72
N GLY A 134 8.30 2.02 -10.57
CA GLY A 134 9.51 2.67 -10.03
C GLY A 134 10.69 1.72 -9.81
N MET A 135 10.45 0.51 -9.25
CA MET A 135 11.52 -0.44 -8.91
C MET A 135 12.26 -1.00 -10.13
N THR A 136 11.58 -1.08 -11.28
CA THR A 136 12.13 -1.68 -12.50
C THR A 136 12.69 -0.63 -13.46
N GLY A 137 12.68 0.64 -13.09
CA GLY A 137 13.23 1.73 -13.90
C GLY A 137 12.19 2.59 -14.60
N GLY A 138 10.99 2.78 -14.03
CA GLY A 138 10.06 3.83 -14.45
C GLY A 138 9.27 3.52 -15.72
N GLN A 139 8.90 2.27 -15.95
CA GLN A 139 8.02 1.86 -17.05
C GLN A 139 6.58 2.37 -16.83
N ALA A 140 5.85 2.56 -17.93
CA ALA A 140 4.43 2.87 -17.87
C ALA A 140 3.63 1.71 -17.27
N GLY A 141 2.62 2.01 -16.47
CA GLY A 141 1.68 1.08 -15.87
C GLY A 141 0.22 1.52 -16.06
N PRO A 142 -0.75 0.78 -15.49
CA PRO A 142 -2.18 0.98 -15.79
C PRO A 142 -2.77 2.31 -15.31
N THR A 143 -2.05 3.02 -14.44
CA THR A 143 -2.45 4.33 -13.89
C THR A 143 -1.68 5.48 -14.52
N THR A 144 -0.65 5.20 -15.33
CA THR A 144 0.19 6.23 -15.97
C THR A 144 -0.70 7.16 -16.79
N PRO A 145 -0.67 8.49 -16.58
CA PRO A 145 -1.52 9.41 -17.31
C PRO A 145 -1.34 9.33 -18.83
N PHE A 146 -2.42 9.54 -19.57
CA PHE A 146 -2.36 9.61 -21.03
C PHE A 146 -1.36 10.68 -21.48
N GLY A 147 -0.50 10.34 -22.44
CA GLY A 147 0.56 11.22 -22.94
C GLY A 147 1.77 11.39 -21.99
N ALA A 148 1.76 10.84 -20.78
CA ALA A 148 2.92 10.89 -19.90
C ALA A 148 4.07 10.03 -20.45
N TYR A 149 5.29 10.54 -20.36
CA TYR A 149 6.49 9.80 -20.75
C TYR A 149 6.86 8.77 -19.69
N ALA A 150 7.40 7.64 -20.15
CA ALA A 150 7.96 6.60 -19.31
C ALA A 150 9.04 5.86 -20.10
N THR A 151 9.87 5.04 -19.45
CA THR A 151 10.98 4.35 -20.16
C THR A 151 10.50 3.40 -21.27
N THR A 152 9.30 2.85 -21.14
CA THR A 152 8.62 2.04 -22.17
C THR A 152 7.57 2.81 -22.98
N ALA A 153 7.34 4.08 -22.65
CA ALA A 153 6.47 5.00 -23.40
C ALA A 153 7.23 6.28 -23.77
N PRO A 154 8.28 6.18 -24.61
CA PRO A 154 9.15 7.32 -24.96
C PRO A 154 8.47 8.36 -25.84
N TYR A 155 7.28 8.07 -26.36
CA TYR A 155 6.46 8.98 -27.16
C TYR A 155 5.15 9.37 -26.44
N GLY A 156 5.11 9.16 -25.12
CA GLY A 156 3.91 9.31 -24.30
C GLY A 156 3.09 8.02 -24.22
N ASN A 157 2.39 7.83 -23.10
CA ASN A 157 1.49 6.71 -22.89
C ASN A 157 0.27 6.81 -23.84
N PRO A 158 0.04 5.82 -24.72
CA PRO A 158 -1.08 5.85 -25.66
C PRO A 158 -2.42 5.46 -25.02
N GLU A 159 -2.42 4.90 -23.82
CA GLU A 159 -3.61 4.36 -23.17
C GLU A 159 -4.20 5.34 -22.14
N LEU A 160 -5.53 5.28 -21.95
CA LEU A 160 -6.18 6.01 -20.87
C LEU A 160 -5.95 5.27 -19.54
N PRO A 161 -5.57 5.98 -18.45
CA PRO A 161 -5.32 5.34 -17.17
C PRO A 161 -6.61 4.85 -16.52
N PHE A 162 -6.51 3.76 -15.75
CA PHE A 162 -7.60 3.37 -14.87
C PHE A 162 -7.82 4.42 -13.77
N ASN A 163 -9.09 4.73 -13.52
CA ASN A 163 -9.51 5.37 -12.28
C ASN A 163 -9.82 4.27 -11.25
N LEU A 164 -8.85 3.94 -10.40
CA LEU A 164 -8.97 2.83 -9.44
C LEU A 164 -10.16 2.97 -8.48
N PRO A 165 -10.51 4.17 -7.96
CA PRO A 165 -11.67 4.33 -7.11
C PRO A 165 -12.96 3.99 -7.82
N TYR A 166 -13.14 4.47 -9.06
CA TYR A 166 -14.33 4.15 -9.84
C TYR A 166 -14.37 2.67 -10.24
N LEU A 167 -13.23 2.10 -10.62
CA LEU A 167 -13.12 0.67 -10.93
C LEU A 167 -13.57 -0.20 -9.75
N LEU A 168 -13.11 0.11 -8.53
CA LEU A 168 -13.40 -0.72 -7.36
C LEU A 168 -14.76 -0.44 -6.73
N ALA A 169 -15.25 0.80 -6.82
CA ALA A 169 -16.65 1.09 -6.51
C ALA A 169 -17.57 0.27 -7.42
N ALA A 170 -17.32 0.27 -8.73
CA ALA A 170 -18.08 -0.55 -9.69
C ALA A 170 -17.89 -2.06 -9.50
N SER A 171 -16.73 -2.49 -8.99
CA SER A 171 -16.45 -3.91 -8.70
C SER A 171 -17.09 -4.41 -7.40
N GLY A 172 -17.71 -3.54 -6.59
CA GLY A 172 -18.43 -3.91 -5.37
C GLY A 172 -17.61 -3.77 -4.07
N ALA A 173 -16.57 -2.94 -4.05
CA ALA A 173 -15.86 -2.62 -2.80
C ALA A 173 -16.78 -1.91 -1.80
N ASN A 174 -16.73 -2.32 -0.53
CA ASN A 174 -17.55 -1.74 0.53
C ASN A 174 -17.10 -0.33 0.94
N PHE A 175 -15.83 -0.02 0.72
CA PHE A 175 -15.25 1.31 0.94
C PHE A 175 -14.15 1.57 -0.06
N VAL A 176 -14.13 2.80 -0.56
CA VAL A 176 -13.14 3.28 -1.50
C VAL A 176 -12.79 4.71 -1.11
N SER A 177 -11.51 5.00 -0.94
CA SER A 177 -11.02 6.37 -0.79
C SER A 177 -9.71 6.59 -1.56
N ARG A 178 -9.42 7.86 -1.83
CA ARG A 178 -8.20 8.30 -2.50
C ARG A 178 -7.66 9.54 -1.80
N TRP A 179 -6.37 9.51 -1.48
CA TRP A 179 -5.65 10.62 -0.88
C TRP A 179 -4.27 10.79 -1.52
N SER A 180 -3.65 11.95 -1.36
CA SER A 180 -2.19 12.05 -1.57
C SER A 180 -1.46 11.75 -0.26
N ASN A 181 -0.20 11.35 -0.34
CA ASN A 181 0.66 11.09 0.83
C ASN A 181 0.81 12.28 1.80
N LEU A 182 0.37 13.49 1.39
CA LEU A 182 0.33 14.69 2.23
C LEU A 182 -0.85 14.69 3.22
N HIS A 183 -1.92 13.95 2.93
CA HIS A 183 -3.14 13.87 3.73
C HIS A 183 -3.03 12.83 4.85
N VAL A 184 -1.96 12.91 5.64
CA VAL A 184 -1.60 11.89 6.64
C VAL A 184 -2.70 11.62 7.66
N ARG A 185 -3.50 12.64 8.02
CA ARG A 185 -4.60 12.50 8.98
C ARG A 185 -5.76 11.71 8.37
N GLN A 186 -6.16 12.07 7.16
CA GLN A 186 -7.25 11.43 6.44
C GLN A 186 -6.91 9.97 6.09
N ILE A 187 -5.67 9.70 5.67
CA ILE A 187 -5.20 8.34 5.45
C ILE A 187 -5.30 7.51 6.74
N LYS A 188 -4.87 8.08 7.88
CA LYS A 188 -4.94 7.40 9.18
C LYS A 188 -6.39 7.09 9.59
N GLU A 189 -7.26 8.09 9.48
CA GLU A 189 -8.68 8.00 9.80
C GLU A 189 -9.39 6.94 8.93
N ASP A 190 -9.10 6.92 7.63
CA ASP A 190 -9.66 5.92 6.72
C ASP A 190 -9.14 4.51 7.04
N ILE A 191 -7.84 4.34 7.32
CA ILE A 191 -7.31 3.03 7.71
C ILE A 191 -8.04 2.53 8.97
N LEU A 192 -8.15 3.36 10.02
CA LEU A 192 -8.87 3.02 11.25
C LEU A 192 -10.36 2.71 11.00
N TYR A 193 -11.01 3.47 10.12
CA TYR A 193 -12.38 3.22 9.71
C TYR A 193 -12.51 1.86 9.01
N THR A 194 -11.57 1.51 8.12
CA THR A 194 -11.62 0.24 7.39
C THR A 194 -11.41 -0.99 8.27
N TYR A 195 -10.66 -0.88 9.37
CA TYR A 195 -10.50 -1.97 10.34
C TYR A 195 -11.82 -2.36 11.02
N ASN A 196 -12.76 -1.42 11.16
CA ASN A 196 -14.08 -1.67 11.73
C ASN A 196 -15.15 -1.99 10.67
N LYS A 197 -14.77 -2.04 9.39
CA LYS A 197 -15.70 -2.23 8.28
C LYS A 197 -15.56 -3.63 7.69
N PRO A 198 -16.59 -4.49 7.75
CA PRO A 198 -16.49 -5.83 7.19
C PRO A 198 -16.41 -5.79 5.66
N GLY A 199 -15.67 -6.75 5.10
CA GLY A 199 -15.56 -6.95 3.66
C GLY A 199 -14.40 -6.20 3.02
N PHE A 200 -14.44 -6.09 1.71
CA PHE A 200 -13.35 -5.57 0.91
C PHE A 200 -13.32 -4.05 0.97
N THR A 201 -12.18 -3.47 1.39
CA THR A 201 -11.98 -2.03 1.40
C THR A 201 -10.72 -1.66 0.62
N PHE A 202 -10.73 -0.49 0.00
CA PHE A 202 -9.62 0.00 -0.81
C PHE A 202 -9.30 1.46 -0.49
N ILE A 203 -8.04 1.73 -0.19
CA ILE A 203 -7.49 3.07 0.01
C ILE A 203 -6.38 3.25 -1.01
N GLU A 204 -6.54 4.19 -1.92
CA GLU A 204 -5.47 4.60 -2.83
C GLU A 204 -4.72 5.80 -2.25
N VAL A 205 -3.40 5.70 -2.23
CA VAL A 205 -2.54 6.80 -1.82
C VAL A 205 -1.63 7.19 -2.97
N LEU A 206 -1.86 8.37 -3.52
CA LEU A 206 -1.01 8.98 -4.55
C LEU A 206 0.32 9.38 -3.91
N CYS A 207 1.42 8.82 -4.41
CA CYS A 207 2.76 9.06 -3.90
C CYS A 207 3.70 9.53 -5.02
N PRO A 208 4.53 10.56 -4.79
CA PRO A 208 5.55 10.94 -5.77
C PRO A 208 6.63 9.85 -5.90
N CYS A 209 7.08 9.63 -7.15
CA CYS A 209 8.24 8.82 -7.50
C CYS A 209 9.33 9.73 -8.11
N PRO A 210 10.12 10.44 -7.28
CA PRO A 210 10.96 11.55 -7.74
C PRO A 210 12.07 11.13 -8.72
N ILE A 211 12.43 9.86 -8.76
CA ILE A 211 13.50 9.33 -9.62
C ILE A 211 12.98 8.65 -10.89
N GLY A 212 11.68 8.32 -10.96
CA GLY A 212 11.17 7.42 -11.99
C GLY A 212 9.93 7.90 -12.72
N PHE A 213 9.19 8.87 -12.18
CA PHE A 213 7.99 9.41 -12.81
C PHE A 213 8.15 10.90 -13.11
N GLY A 214 7.73 11.30 -14.32
CA GLY A 214 8.05 12.59 -14.93
C GLY A 214 9.21 12.46 -15.92
#